data_AF-A0A087ULH6-F1
#
_entry.id   AF-A0A087ULH6-F1
#
_cell.length_a   1.000
_cell.length_b   1.000
_cell.length_c   1.000
_cell.angle_alpha   90.00
_cell.angle_beta   90.00
_cell.angle_gamma   90.00
#
_symmetry.space_group_name_H-M   'P 1'
#
loop_
_entity.id
_entity.type
_entity.pdbx_description
1 polymer ?
#
loop_
_entity_poly.entity_id
_entity_poly.type
_entity_poly.pdbx_seq_one_letter_code
_entity_poly.pdbx_strand_id
1 'polypeptide(L)'
;MIQQENRPELYEEVKLYRTAREREKYDNMADLYSVINTLQCLEKAYIKDCVTPKEYTAACSKLLVQYKAAFKQVQSEEFPTVEVFMKKFRLDCPAAIQRIKEDRPITIKDDKGNTSKCIADIVSLFITILDKLRLEMKSMDE
;
A
#
# COMPACT_ATOMS: atom_id res chain seq x y z
N MET A 1 50.08 -13.15 32.02
CA MET A 1 50.11 -12.39 30.76
C MET A 1 48.95 -12.89 29.92
N ILE A 2 47.92 -12.07 29.73
CA ILE A 2 46.76 -12.43 28.90
C ILE A 2 47.23 -12.27 27.45
N GLN A 3 47.34 -13.37 26.69
CA GLN A 3 47.52 -13.29 25.24
C GLN A 3 46.33 -12.51 24.70
N GLN A 4 46.58 -11.29 24.21
CA GLN A 4 45.60 -10.59 23.38
C GLN A 4 45.40 -11.44 22.13
N GLU A 5 44.24 -12.10 22.07
CA GLU A 5 43.80 -12.86 20.91
C GLU A 5 43.76 -11.91 19.72
N ASN A 6 44.70 -12.07 18.79
CA ASN A 6 44.84 -11.21 17.63
C ASN A 6 43.64 -11.44 16.71
N ARG A 7 42.71 -10.49 16.65
CA ARG A 7 41.48 -10.53 15.85
C ARG A 7 41.62 -9.69 14.57
N PRO A 8 42.22 -10.23 13.50
CA PRO A 8 42.50 -9.51 12.26
C PRO A 8 41.24 -8.90 11.61
N GLU A 9 40.07 -9.51 11.82
CA GLU A 9 38.78 -9.04 11.31
C GLU A 9 38.36 -7.65 11.82
N LEU A 10 38.95 -7.16 12.92
CA LEU A 10 38.69 -5.83 13.45
C LEU A 10 39.46 -4.72 12.71
N TYR A 11 40.47 -5.08 11.90
CA TYR A 11 41.31 -4.12 11.17
C TYR A 11 40.88 -3.97 9.70
N GLU A 12 39.88 -4.72 9.24
CA GLU A 12 39.33 -4.64 7.89
C GLU A 12 37.94 -4.00 7.88
N GLU A 13 37.66 -3.16 6.88
CA GLU A 13 36.34 -2.57 6.68
C GLU A 13 35.33 -3.62 6.17
N VAL A 14 34.22 -3.76 6.87
CA VAL A 14 33.15 -4.67 6.48
C VAL A 14 32.34 -4.07 5.33
N LYS A 15 32.35 -4.74 4.18
CA LYS A 15 31.54 -4.36 3.02
C LYS A 15 30.18 -5.05 3.04
N LEU A 16 29.14 -4.31 2.68
CA LEU A 16 27.77 -4.81 2.60
C LEU A 16 27.62 -5.90 1.52
N TYR A 17 28.30 -5.73 0.39
CA TYR A 17 28.31 -6.67 -0.73
C TYR A 17 29.74 -6.86 -1.27
N ARG A 18 29.97 -8.00 -1.92
CA ARG A 18 31.24 -8.30 -2.62
C ARG A 18 31.04 -8.56 -4.11
N THR A 19 29.82 -8.86 -4.53
CA THR A 19 29.46 -9.13 -5.93
C THR A 19 28.40 -8.16 -6.47
N ALA A 20 28.34 -8.01 -7.80
CA ALA A 20 27.33 -7.18 -8.44
C ALA A 20 25.89 -7.66 -8.15
N ARG A 21 25.70 -8.98 -8.06
CA ARG A 21 24.42 -9.60 -7.72
C ARG A 21 23.97 -9.29 -6.29
N GLU A 22 24.90 -9.32 -5.33
CA GLU A 22 24.60 -8.94 -3.95
C GLU A 22 24.26 -7.45 -3.85
N ARG A 23 24.98 -6.59 -4.57
CA ARG A 23 24.68 -5.16 -4.62
C ARG A 23 23.24 -4.92 -5.08
N GLU A 24 22.84 -5.52 -6.20
CA GLU A 24 21.46 -5.43 -6.70
C GLU A 24 20.43 -5.95 -5.68
N LYS A 25 20.75 -7.05 -4.98
CA LYS A 25 19.89 -7.58 -3.90
C LYS A 25 19.67 -6.53 -2.81
N TYR A 26 20.73 -5.83 -2.38
CA TYR A 26 20.64 -4.78 -1.36
C TYR A 26 19.96 -3.51 -1.88
N ASP A 27 20.18 -3.14 -3.14
CA ASP A 27 19.50 -1.99 -3.76
C ASP A 27 17.98 -2.23 -3.78
N ASN A 28 17.53 -3.41 -4.19
CA ASN A 28 16.11 -3.78 -4.17
C ASN A 28 15.52 -3.77 -2.74
N MET A 29 16.30 -4.24 -1.75
CA MET A 29 15.90 -4.17 -0.34
C MET A 29 15.83 -2.72 0.18
N ALA A 30 16.76 -1.86 -0.23
CA ALA A 30 16.77 -0.45 0.12
C ALA A 30 15.58 0.29 -0.50
N ASP A 31 15.22 -0.04 -1.74
CA ASP A 31 14.03 0.50 -2.40
C ASP A 31 12.76 0.12 -1.65
N LEU A 32 12.58 -1.16 -1.32
CA LEU A 32 11.44 -1.61 -0.51
C LEU A 32 11.39 -0.91 0.86
N TYR A 33 12.53 -0.79 1.54
CA TYR A 33 12.65 -0.08 2.82
C TYR A 33 12.18 1.37 2.68
N SER A 34 12.67 2.06 1.65
CA SER A 34 12.37 3.47 1.40
C SER A 34 10.89 3.70 1.13
N VAL A 35 10.25 2.83 0.35
CA VAL A 35 8.82 2.94 0.01
C VAL A 35 7.95 2.73 1.26
N ILE A 36 8.25 1.71 2.07
CA ILE A 36 7.50 1.46 3.32
C ILE A 36 7.63 2.65 4.27
N ASN A 37 8.84 3.17 4.46
CA ASN A 37 9.07 4.32 5.34
C ASN A 37 8.39 5.60 4.80
N THR A 38 8.41 5.80 3.48
CA THR A 38 7.72 6.93 2.83
C THR A 38 6.22 6.84 3.02
N LEU A 39 5.62 5.64 2.88
CA LEU A 39 4.21 5.41 3.15
C LEU A 39 3.86 5.72 4.60
N GLN A 40 4.71 5.30 5.56
CA GLN A 40 4.53 5.63 6.99
C GLN A 40 4.55 7.15 7.24
N CYS A 41 5.47 7.87 6.60
CA CYS A 41 5.54 9.32 6.70
C CYS A 41 4.31 10.00 6.09
N LEU A 42 3.83 9.52 4.94
CA LEU A 42 2.63 10.04 4.29
C LEU A 42 1.38 9.86 5.19
N GLU A 43 1.22 8.69 5.79
CA GLU A 43 0.12 8.43 6.75
C GLU A 43 0.17 9.40 7.93
N LYS A 44 1.34 9.60 8.53
CA LYS A 44 1.52 10.54 9.64
C LYS A 44 1.26 11.99 9.22
N ALA A 45 1.68 12.38 8.02
CA ALA A 45 1.45 13.73 7.50
C ALA A 45 -0.05 14.00 7.27
N TYR A 46 -0.79 12.99 6.78
CA TYR A 46 -2.23 13.09 6.62
C TYR A 46 -2.96 13.19 7.97
N ILE A 47 -2.57 12.39 8.97
CA ILE A 47 -3.14 12.47 10.33
C ILE A 47 -2.91 13.86 10.96
N LYS A 48 -1.78 14.50 10.63
CA LYS A 48 -1.43 15.85 11.09
C LYS A 48 -2.04 16.97 10.24
N ASP A 49 -2.94 16.64 9.31
CA ASP A 49 -3.59 17.58 8.39
C ASP A 49 -2.60 18.44 7.58
N CYS A 50 -1.42 17.88 7.30
CA CYS A 50 -0.35 18.56 6.54
C CYS A 50 -0.48 18.35 5.02
N VAL A 51 -1.39 17.48 4.57
CA VAL A 51 -1.57 17.09 3.18
C VAL A 51 -3.05 17.00 2.88
N THR A 52 -3.48 17.56 1.75
CA THR A 52 -4.89 17.52 1.38
C THR A 52 -5.36 16.08 1.06
N PRO A 53 -6.65 15.75 1.25
CA PRO A 53 -7.17 14.41 0.93
C PRO A 53 -6.90 13.97 -0.51
N LYS A 54 -6.98 14.91 -1.47
CA LYS A 54 -6.75 14.63 -2.89
C LYS A 54 -5.29 14.24 -3.17
N GLU A 55 -4.34 14.99 -2.63
CA GLU A 55 -2.91 14.71 -2.80
C GLU A 55 -2.51 13.43 -2.08
N TYR A 56 -3.00 13.24 -0.85
CA TYR A 56 -2.79 12.02 -0.08
C TYR A 56 -3.26 10.79 -0.86
N THR A 57 -4.48 10.82 -1.41
CA THR A 57 -5.07 9.68 -2.12
C THR A 57 -4.25 9.29 -3.35
N ALA A 58 -3.81 10.29 -4.13
CA ALA A 58 -2.98 10.08 -5.30
C ALA A 58 -1.59 9.53 -4.93
N ALA A 59 -0.94 10.12 -3.92
CA ALA A 59 0.37 9.69 -3.45
C ALA A 59 0.35 8.28 -2.84
N CYS A 60 -0.64 7.99 -1.99
CA CYS A 60 -0.81 6.70 -1.33
C CYS A 60 -1.07 5.58 -2.35
N SER A 61 -1.96 5.81 -3.33
CA SER A 61 -2.21 4.87 -4.42
C SER A 61 -0.93 4.55 -5.21
N LYS A 62 -0.13 5.57 -5.53
CA LYS A 62 1.15 5.40 -6.24
C LYS A 62 2.15 4.59 -5.39
N LEU A 63 2.29 4.92 -4.11
CA LEU A 63 3.20 4.23 -3.19
C LEU A 63 2.80 2.77 -2.97
N LEU A 64 1.51 2.45 -2.92
CA LEU A 64 1.04 1.06 -2.81
C LEU A 64 1.39 0.23 -4.05
N VAL A 65 1.27 0.80 -5.25
CA VAL A 65 1.69 0.14 -6.49
C VAL A 65 3.22 -0.07 -6.50
N GLN A 66 3.99 0.95 -6.12
CA GLN A 66 5.45 0.85 -6.01
C GLN A 66 5.87 -0.19 -4.97
N TYR A 67 5.20 -0.23 -3.83
CA TYR A 67 5.42 -1.22 -2.79
C TYR A 67 5.24 -2.64 -3.32
N LYS A 68 4.16 -2.92 -4.06
CA LYS A 68 3.94 -4.25 -4.65
C LYS A 68 5.06 -4.65 -5.60
N ALA A 69 5.50 -3.73 -6.45
CA ALA A 69 6.59 -3.98 -7.39
C ALA A 69 7.93 -4.21 -6.66
N ALA A 70 8.25 -3.39 -5.66
CA ALA A 70 9.46 -3.53 -4.85
C ALA A 70 9.45 -4.81 -4.02
N PHE A 71 8.33 -5.15 -3.38
CA PHE A 71 8.20 -6.35 -2.58
C PHE A 71 8.36 -7.60 -3.44
N LYS A 72 7.82 -7.64 -4.66
CA LYS A 72 8.00 -8.75 -5.60
C LYS A 72 9.47 -9.01 -5.96
N GLN A 73 10.31 -7.97 -5.99
CA GLN A 73 11.75 -8.11 -6.26
C GLN A 73 12.54 -8.65 -5.07
N VAL A 74 12.08 -8.37 -3.84
CA VAL A 74 12.71 -8.81 -2.59
C VAL A 74 12.16 -10.15 -2.10
N GLN A 75 10.95 -10.52 -2.53
CA GLN A 75 10.25 -11.72 -2.11
C GLN A 75 11.08 -12.97 -2.43
N SER A 76 11.40 -13.71 -1.38
CA SER A 76 12.26 -14.89 -1.43
C SER A 76 11.95 -15.77 -0.22
N GLU A 77 12.58 -16.94 -0.12
CA GLU A 77 12.46 -17.81 1.06
C GLU A 77 12.88 -17.10 2.36
N GLU A 78 13.82 -16.15 2.28
CA GLU A 78 14.25 -15.32 3.42
C GLU A 78 13.17 -14.31 3.85
N PHE A 79 12.40 -13.79 2.89
CA PHE A 79 11.39 -12.75 3.08
C PHE A 79 10.07 -13.13 2.41
N PRO A 80 9.33 -14.12 2.98
CA PRO A 80 8.07 -14.57 2.40
C PRO A 80 6.96 -13.51 2.54
N THR A 81 6.99 -12.73 3.63
CA THR A 81 6.04 -11.65 3.90
C THR A 81 6.76 -10.36 4.27
N VAL A 82 6.09 -9.23 4.04
CA VAL A 82 6.60 -7.90 4.41
C VAL A 82 6.86 -7.77 5.91
N GLU A 83 6.07 -8.45 6.75
CA GLU A 83 6.24 -8.42 8.21
C GLU A 83 7.57 -9.05 8.64
N VAL A 84 8.02 -10.11 7.96
CA VAL A 84 9.33 -10.72 8.21
C VAL A 84 10.45 -9.77 7.82
N PHE A 85 10.34 -9.11 6.67
CA PHE A 85 11.29 -8.09 6.22
C PHE A 85 11.39 -6.93 7.22
N MET A 86 10.25 -6.40 7.65
CA MET A 86 10.18 -5.30 8.61
C MET A 86 10.78 -5.68 9.97
N LYS A 87 10.54 -6.90 10.43
CA LYS A 87 11.15 -7.40 11.67
C LYS A 87 12.66 -7.51 11.55
N LYS A 88 13.18 -8.02 10.43
CA LYS A 88 14.63 -8.20 10.21
C LYS A 88 15.37 -6.87 10.19
N PHE A 89 14.82 -5.86 9.52
CA PHE A 89 15.43 -4.52 9.40
C PHE A 89 14.92 -3.51 10.43
N ARG A 90 14.14 -3.96 11.42
CA ARG A 90 13.58 -3.14 12.52
C ARG A 90 12.79 -1.92 12.03
N LEU A 91 11.98 -2.08 10.98
CA LEU A 91 11.04 -1.04 10.55
C LEU A 91 9.81 -1.05 11.46
N ASP A 92 9.66 0.00 12.27
CA ASP A 92 8.45 0.24 13.05
C ASP A 92 7.50 1.17 12.26
N CYS A 93 6.72 0.58 11.36
CA CYS A 93 5.80 1.30 10.47
C CYS A 93 4.36 0.74 10.56
N PRO A 94 3.66 0.91 11.70
CA PRO A 94 2.35 0.31 11.93
C PRO A 94 1.26 0.87 10.99
N ALA A 95 1.31 2.16 10.64
CA ALA A 95 0.32 2.77 9.75
C ALA A 95 0.50 2.29 8.30
N ALA A 96 1.76 2.19 7.83
CA ALA A 96 2.08 1.63 6.53
C ALA A 96 1.62 0.16 6.41
N ILE A 97 1.84 -0.67 7.44
CA ILE A 97 1.35 -2.05 7.47
C ILE A 97 -0.17 -2.10 7.29
N GLN A 98 -0.92 -1.26 7.99
CA GLN A 98 -2.38 -1.24 7.88
C GLN A 98 -2.81 -0.87 6.46
N ARG A 99 -2.20 0.16 5.85
CA ARG A 99 -2.49 0.53 4.45
C ARG A 99 -2.14 -0.56 3.46
N ILE A 100 -1.00 -1.23 3.65
CA ILE A 100 -0.58 -2.36 2.81
C ILE A 100 -1.57 -3.52 2.92
N LYS A 101 -2.07 -3.81 4.14
CA LYS A 101 -3.06 -4.88 4.38
C LYS A 101 -4.43 -4.56 3.76
N GLU A 102 -4.85 -3.29 3.80
CA GLU A 102 -6.10 -2.84 3.18
C GLU A 102 -5.98 -2.64 1.67
N ASP A 103 -4.76 -2.47 1.16
CA ASP A 103 -4.43 -2.23 -0.24
C ASP A 103 -5.15 -1.01 -0.86
N ARG A 104 -5.45 0.00 -0.03
CA ARG A 104 -6.11 1.25 -0.45
C ARG A 104 -5.84 2.42 0.50
N PRO A 105 -5.89 3.68 0.00
CA PRO A 105 -5.84 4.87 0.83
C PRO A 105 -7.02 4.94 1.82
N ILE A 106 -6.83 5.56 2.99
CA ILE A 106 -7.88 5.65 4.03
C ILE A 106 -9.13 6.43 3.58
N THR A 107 -8.95 7.33 2.60
CA THR A 107 -10.02 8.14 1.99
C THR A 107 -10.97 7.32 1.12
N ILE A 108 -10.52 6.18 0.60
CA ILE A 108 -11.34 5.29 -0.23
C ILE A 108 -11.97 4.24 0.68
N LYS A 109 -13.21 4.52 1.10
CA LYS A 109 -14.02 3.52 1.78
C LYS A 109 -14.57 2.53 0.76
N ASP A 110 -14.67 1.28 1.19
CA ASP A 110 -15.30 0.22 0.43
C ASP A 110 -16.76 0.61 0.19
N ASP A 111 -17.09 0.93 -1.06
CA ASP A 111 -18.48 1.20 -1.45
C ASP A 111 -19.22 -0.12 -1.73
N LYS A 112 -18.76 -1.27 -1.19
CA LYS A 112 -19.39 -2.62 -1.08
C LYS A 112 -20.56 -2.95 -2.05
N GLY A 113 -20.47 -2.57 -3.31
CA GLY A 113 -21.57 -2.71 -4.28
C GLY A 113 -22.74 -1.71 -4.13
N ASN A 114 -22.68 -0.72 -3.26
CA ASN A 114 -23.65 0.38 -3.18
C ASN A 114 -23.77 1.14 -4.50
N THR A 115 -22.66 1.42 -5.19
CA THR A 115 -22.73 2.11 -6.49
C THR A 115 -23.47 1.25 -7.52
N SER A 116 -23.17 -0.05 -7.59
CA SER A 116 -23.86 -0.99 -8.49
C SER A 116 -25.34 -1.14 -8.13
N LYS A 117 -25.67 -1.14 -6.83
CA LYS A 117 -27.05 -1.16 -6.33
C LYS A 117 -27.79 0.14 -6.71
N CYS A 118 -27.19 1.30 -6.50
CA CYS A 118 -27.76 2.58 -6.91
C CYS A 118 -27.99 2.65 -8.42
N ILE A 119 -27.04 2.15 -9.22
CA ILE A 119 -27.20 2.06 -10.68
C ILE A 119 -28.38 1.16 -11.03
N ALA A 120 -28.48 -0.03 -10.42
CA ALA A 120 -29.58 -0.95 -10.67
C ALA A 120 -30.95 -0.36 -10.28
N ASP A 121 -31.02 0.30 -9.12
CA ASP A 121 -32.24 0.96 -8.63
C ASP A 121 -32.68 2.10 -9.57
N ILE A 122 -31.74 2.95 -9.99
CA ILE A 122 -32.03 4.07 -10.92
C ILE A 122 -32.48 3.54 -12.28
N VAL A 123 -31.78 2.55 -12.85
CA VAL A 123 -32.13 1.94 -14.14
C VAL A 123 -33.50 1.27 -14.05
N SER A 124 -33.78 0.53 -12.97
CA SER A 124 -35.08 -0.08 -12.75
C SER A 124 -36.18 0.97 -12.68
N LEU A 125 -35.96 2.10 -11.99
CA LEU A 125 -36.93 3.19 -11.88
C LEU A 125 -37.22 3.82 -13.26
N PHE A 126 -36.18 4.06 -14.06
CA PHE A 126 -36.35 4.58 -15.42
C PHE A 126 -37.12 3.63 -16.32
N ILE A 127 -36.80 2.34 -16.30
CA ILE A 127 -37.54 1.32 -17.07
C ILE A 127 -39.01 1.32 -16.64
N THR A 128 -39.29 1.31 -15.33
CA THR A 128 -40.66 1.33 -14.81
C THR A 128 -41.42 2.59 -15.21
N ILE A 129 -40.81 3.77 -15.12
CA ILE A 129 -41.45 5.03 -15.55
C ILE A 129 -41.74 5.00 -17.06
N LEU A 130 -40.78 4.57 -17.87
CA LEU A 130 -40.95 4.47 -19.33
C LEU A 130 -42.05 3.49 -19.71
N ASP A 131 -42.14 2.35 -19.03
CA ASP A 131 -43.20 1.37 -19.25
C ASP A 131 -44.58 1.93 -18.88
N LYS A 132 -44.70 2.58 -17.72
CA LYS A 132 -45.94 3.25 -17.30
C LYS A 132 -46.38 4.35 -18.27
N LEU A 133 -45.45 5.13 -18.81
CA LEU A 133 -45.74 6.15 -19.82
C LEU A 133 -46.19 5.53 -21.14
N ARG A 134 -45.56 4.45 -21.59
CA ARG A 134 -45.95 3.72 -22.81
C ARG A 134 -47.33 3.07 -22.69
N LEU A 135 -47.67 2.60 -21.49
CA LEU A 135 -48.98 2.03 -21.16
C LEU A 135 -50.07 3.10 -20.96
N GLU A 136 -49.75 4.39 -21.17
CA GLU A 136 -50.63 5.54 -20.92
C GLU A 136 -51.30 5.50 -19.54
N MET A 137 -50.58 4.98 -18.53
CA MET A 137 -51.08 4.93 -17.15
C MET A 137 -51.23 6.35 -16.62
N LYS A 138 -52.44 6.89 -16.71
CA LYS A 138 -52.82 8.17 -16.12
C LYS A 138 -53.18 7.97 -14.66
N SER A 139 -52.85 8.94 -13.83
CA SER A 139 -53.38 9.06 -12.48
C SER A 139 -54.91 9.05 -12.55
N MET A 140 -55.55 8.18 -11.79
CA MET A 140 -56.98 8.34 -11.47
C MET A 140 -57.05 9.36 -10.34
N ASP A 141 -56.99 10.64 -10.66
CA ASP A 141 -57.35 11.68 -9.70
C ASP A 141 -58.89 11.69 -9.58
N GLU A 142 -59.41 11.46 -8.37
CA GLU A 142 -60.80 11.76 -7.97
C GLU A 142 -61.01 13.28 -7.82
#